data_AF-A0ABC9B6A1-F1
#
_entry.id   AF-A0ABC9B6A1-F1
#
_cell.length_a   1.000
_cell.length_b   1.000
_cell.length_c   1.000
_cell.angle_alpha   90.00
_cell.angle_beta   90.00
_cell.angle_gamma   90.00
#
_symmetry.space_group_name_H-M   'P 1'
#
loop_
_entity.id
_entity.type
_entity.pdbx_description
1 polymer ?
#
loop_
_entity_poly.entity_id
_entity_poly.type
_entity_poly.pdbx_seq_one_letter_code
_entity_poly.pdbx_strand_id
1 'polypeptide(L)'
;MLPLWKVAFLLLVVCLMASPHHVVSKRPICTKKQKEKILEKCYDFIQPGYPIYVVSRDSPCCAAVREVQDRDMECVIMMLTGKQKTRYSVQKIRALHRLCEIPSPPKVIGTCTTEQKDAVLQDCKNFTMPGNQRRRPIPIMGQPCCNGVNKVPKKGIKIDMQCVAELLTVEEKNHHDVSKILNLPNHC
;
A
#
# COMPACT_ATOMS: atom_id res chain seq x y z
N MET A 1 5.33 48.39 -36.60
CA MET A 1 4.30 47.46 -37.10
C MET A 1 5.03 46.22 -37.64
N LEU A 2 4.93 45.07 -36.96
CA LEU A 2 5.60 43.84 -37.40
C LEU A 2 4.89 43.29 -38.65
N PRO A 3 5.62 42.88 -39.69
CA PRO A 3 5.02 42.50 -40.97
C PRO A 3 4.23 41.18 -40.81
N LEU A 4 3.04 41.13 -41.44
CA LEU A 4 2.00 40.10 -41.26
C LEU A 4 2.53 38.66 -41.32
N TRP A 5 3.48 38.40 -42.23
CA TRP A 5 4.08 37.07 -42.42
C TRP A 5 4.89 36.59 -41.21
N LYS A 6 5.53 37.51 -40.46
CA LYS A 6 6.28 37.16 -39.24
C LYS A 6 5.34 36.75 -38.10
N VAL A 7 4.15 37.34 -38.02
CA VAL A 7 3.14 36.99 -37.02
C VAL A 7 2.54 35.61 -37.33
N ALA A 8 2.27 35.32 -38.60
CA ALA A 8 1.80 34.00 -39.04
C ALA A 8 2.85 32.91 -38.75
N PHE A 9 4.13 33.18 -39.02
CA PHE A 9 5.22 32.25 -38.73
C PHE A 9 5.40 32.01 -37.22
N LEU A 10 5.30 33.06 -36.41
CA LEU A 10 5.38 32.96 -34.95
C LEU A 10 4.21 32.14 -34.37
N LEU A 11 2.99 32.33 -34.87
CA LEU A 11 1.82 31.53 -34.46
C LEU A 11 1.96 30.04 -34.85
N LEU A 12 2.49 29.75 -36.04
CA LEU A 12 2.76 28.38 -36.50
C LEU A 12 3.81 27.67 -35.63
N VAL A 13 4.88 28.37 -35.27
CA VAL A 13 5.94 27.85 -34.39
C VAL A 13 5.40 27.59 -32.97
N VAL A 14 4.54 28.46 -32.44
CA VAL A 14 3.91 28.26 -31.13
C VAL A 14 2.97 27.05 -31.13
N CYS A 15 2.20 26.82 -32.20
CA CYS A 15 1.31 25.65 -32.31
C CYS A 15 2.06 24.31 -32.38
N LEU A 16 3.23 24.27 -33.03
CA LEU A 16 4.09 23.06 -33.10
C LEU A 16 4.73 22.72 -31.74
N MET A 17 5.02 23.73 -30.91
CA MET A 17 5.66 23.56 -29.61
C MET A 17 4.65 23.35 -28.46
N ALA A 18 3.37 23.72 -28.66
CA ALA A 18 2.35 23.68 -27.62
C ALA A 18 1.65 22.33 -27.44
N SER A 19 1.95 21.29 -28.24
CA SER A 19 1.34 19.97 -28.01
C SER A 19 2.13 18.78 -28.58
N PRO A 20 3.14 18.29 -27.85
CA PRO A 20 3.36 16.88 -27.72
C PRO A 20 2.77 16.46 -26.37
N HIS A 21 1.45 16.60 -26.20
CA HIS A 21 0.77 15.61 -25.38
C HIS A 21 0.89 14.31 -26.14
N HIS A 22 2.02 13.64 -25.95
CA HIS A 22 2.12 12.22 -26.15
C HIS A 22 1.04 11.64 -25.23
N VAL A 23 -0.15 11.46 -25.78
CA VAL A 23 -1.08 10.45 -25.31
C VAL A 23 -0.34 9.16 -25.62
N VAL A 24 0.63 8.82 -24.76
CA VAL A 24 1.13 7.47 -24.64
C VAL A 24 -0.13 6.71 -24.29
N SER A 25 -0.72 6.09 -25.30
CA SER A 25 -1.70 5.04 -25.12
C SER A 25 -0.97 4.02 -24.25
N LYS A 26 -1.14 4.13 -22.93
CA LYS A 26 -0.74 3.11 -21.98
C LYS A 26 -1.60 1.92 -22.37
N ARG A 27 -1.10 1.10 -23.30
CA ARG A 27 -1.80 -0.12 -23.64
C ARG A 27 -1.93 -0.89 -22.32
N PRO A 28 -3.14 -1.31 -21.94
CA PRO A 28 -3.35 -2.09 -20.73
C PRO A 28 -2.34 -3.24 -20.64
N ILE A 29 -1.55 -3.26 -19.57
CA ILE A 29 -0.45 -4.21 -19.37
C ILE A 29 -1.02 -5.49 -18.75
N CYS A 30 -1.87 -6.21 -19.48
CA CYS A 30 -2.19 -7.57 -19.11
C CYS A 30 -2.19 -8.55 -20.27
N THR A 31 -1.90 -9.78 -19.91
CA THR A 31 -1.72 -10.91 -20.81
C THR A 31 -3.03 -11.66 -21.00
N LYS A 32 -3.15 -12.36 -22.13
CA LYS A 32 -4.28 -13.26 -22.39
C LYS A 32 -4.43 -14.30 -21.27
N LYS A 33 -3.31 -14.80 -20.74
CA LYS A 33 -3.26 -15.76 -19.62
C LYS A 33 -3.85 -15.17 -18.34
N GLN A 34 -3.51 -13.93 -17.98
CA GLN A 34 -4.11 -13.25 -16.81
C GLN A 34 -5.63 -13.08 -16.99
N LYS A 35 -6.08 -12.63 -18.17
CA LYS A 35 -7.52 -12.52 -18.48
C LYS A 35 -8.22 -13.86 -18.30
N GLU A 36 -7.72 -14.92 -18.92
CA GLU A 36 -8.33 -16.26 -18.85
C GLU A 36 -8.39 -16.78 -17.41
N LYS A 37 -7.30 -16.62 -16.65
CA LYS A 37 -7.22 -17.01 -15.24
C LYS A 37 -8.24 -16.25 -14.39
N ILE A 38 -8.44 -14.95 -14.61
CA ILE A 38 -9.46 -14.16 -13.90
C ILE A 38 -10.87 -14.66 -14.25
N LEU A 39 -11.17 -14.87 -15.53
CA LEU A 39 -12.48 -15.35 -15.97
C LEU A 39 -12.81 -16.74 -15.41
N GLU A 40 -11.80 -17.59 -15.25
CA GLU A 40 -11.93 -18.92 -14.66
C GLU A 40 -12.08 -18.86 -13.13
N LYS A 41 -11.14 -18.22 -12.42
CA LYS A 41 -11.09 -18.25 -10.96
C LYS A 41 -12.13 -17.35 -10.29
N CYS A 42 -12.59 -16.30 -10.97
CA CYS A 42 -13.60 -15.38 -10.46
C CYS A 42 -15.00 -15.64 -11.02
N TYR A 43 -15.20 -16.77 -11.72
CA TYR A 43 -16.42 -17.08 -12.48
C TYR A 43 -17.70 -16.79 -11.71
N ASP A 44 -17.85 -17.36 -10.52
CA ASP A 44 -19.06 -17.23 -9.69
C ASP A 44 -19.35 -15.77 -9.32
N PHE A 45 -18.30 -14.99 -9.05
CA PHE A 45 -18.44 -13.58 -8.72
C PHE A 45 -18.88 -12.76 -9.93
N ILE A 46 -18.25 -12.94 -11.09
CA ILE A 46 -18.40 -12.05 -12.25
C ILE A 46 -19.65 -12.33 -13.10
N GLN A 47 -20.42 -13.38 -12.79
CA GLN A 47 -21.69 -13.66 -13.45
C GLN A 47 -22.71 -12.51 -13.26
N PRO A 48 -23.56 -12.23 -14.26
CA PRO A 48 -24.68 -11.30 -14.10
C PRO A 48 -25.76 -11.90 -13.18
N GLY A 49 -26.56 -11.04 -12.54
CA GLY A 49 -27.71 -11.46 -11.74
C GLY A 49 -27.40 -11.97 -10.33
N TYR A 50 -28.38 -12.66 -9.77
CA TYR A 50 -28.39 -13.25 -8.42
C TYR A 50 -28.07 -14.75 -8.45
N PRO A 51 -27.53 -15.33 -7.36
CA PRO A 51 -27.13 -14.65 -6.13
C PRO A 51 -25.86 -13.82 -6.31
N ILE A 52 -25.71 -12.78 -5.48
CA ILE A 52 -24.47 -11.99 -5.45
C ILE A 52 -23.48 -12.73 -4.58
N TYR A 53 -22.53 -13.42 -5.20
CA TYR A 53 -21.41 -14.01 -4.48
C TYR A 53 -20.48 -12.92 -3.96
N VAL A 54 -19.94 -13.12 -2.76
CA VAL A 54 -18.93 -12.25 -2.17
C VAL A 54 -17.56 -12.87 -2.43
N VAL A 55 -16.63 -12.09 -2.97
CA VAL A 55 -15.26 -12.55 -3.17
C VAL A 55 -14.48 -12.48 -1.86
N SER A 56 -13.93 -13.61 -1.42
CA SER A 56 -12.97 -13.61 -0.30
C SER A 56 -11.62 -13.07 -0.77
N ARG A 57 -10.98 -12.24 0.06
CA ARG A 57 -9.64 -11.68 -0.23
C ARG A 57 -8.57 -12.76 -0.36
N ASP A 58 -8.73 -13.89 0.31
CA ASP A 58 -7.74 -14.98 0.28
C ASP A 58 -8.09 -16.04 -0.77
N SER A 59 -9.14 -15.79 -1.57
CA SER A 59 -9.56 -16.72 -2.62
C SER A 59 -8.58 -16.79 -3.80
N PRO A 60 -8.60 -17.91 -4.56
CA PRO A 60 -7.89 -18.02 -5.83
C PRO A 60 -8.26 -16.93 -6.85
N CYS A 61 -9.50 -16.41 -6.81
CA CYS A 61 -9.90 -15.25 -7.61
C CYS A 61 -9.04 -14.03 -7.30
N CYS A 62 -8.94 -13.65 -6.02
CA CYS A 62 -8.16 -12.48 -5.63
C CYS A 62 -6.65 -12.68 -5.78
N ALA A 63 -6.15 -13.92 -5.68
CA ALA A 63 -4.78 -14.23 -6.07
C ALA A 63 -4.53 -13.93 -7.56
N ALA A 64 -5.43 -14.35 -8.45
CA ALA A 64 -5.32 -14.06 -9.88
C ALA A 64 -5.42 -12.56 -10.21
N VAL A 65 -6.30 -11.82 -9.51
CA VAL A 65 -6.43 -10.37 -9.67
C VAL A 65 -5.14 -9.64 -9.28
N ARG A 66 -4.45 -10.08 -8.23
CA ARG A 66 -3.18 -9.50 -7.77
C ARG A 66 -2.00 -9.75 -8.69
N GLU A 67 -2.10 -10.73 -9.59
CA GLU A 67 -1.09 -10.95 -10.63
C GLU A 67 -1.16 -9.91 -11.75
N VAL A 68 -2.27 -9.18 -11.88
CA VAL A 68 -2.39 -8.05 -12.82
C VAL A 68 -1.75 -6.82 -12.21
N GLN A 69 -0.93 -6.12 -12.98
CA GLN A 69 -0.27 -4.89 -12.53
C GLN A 69 -1.32 -3.88 -12.03
N ASP A 70 -1.09 -3.34 -10.84
CA ASP A 70 -1.99 -2.42 -10.13
C ASP A 70 -3.44 -2.93 -9.99
N ARG A 71 -3.66 -4.24 -10.20
CA ARG A 71 -5.00 -4.84 -10.31
C ARG A 71 -5.88 -4.11 -11.33
N ASP A 72 -5.28 -3.58 -12.41
CA ASP A 72 -6.00 -2.84 -13.44
C ASP A 72 -6.99 -3.77 -14.16
N MET A 73 -8.24 -3.77 -13.71
CA MET A 73 -9.29 -4.60 -14.30
C MET A 73 -9.84 -4.02 -15.61
N GLU A 74 -9.55 -2.75 -15.93
CA GLU A 74 -9.95 -2.17 -17.22
C GLU A 74 -9.17 -2.82 -18.36
N CYS A 75 -7.92 -3.19 -18.10
CA CYS A 75 -7.09 -4.05 -18.94
C CYS A 75 -7.84 -5.34 -19.35
N VAL A 76 -8.45 -6.03 -18.38
CA VAL A 76 -9.14 -7.31 -18.58
C VAL A 76 -10.42 -7.08 -19.39
N ILE A 77 -11.17 -6.01 -19.06
CA ILE A 77 -12.41 -5.60 -19.72
C ILE A 77 -12.17 -5.32 -21.21
N MET A 78 -11.08 -4.62 -21.54
CA MET A 78 -10.71 -4.32 -22.93
C MET A 78 -10.38 -5.57 -23.74
N MET A 79 -9.90 -6.65 -23.10
CA MET A 79 -9.59 -7.93 -23.76
C MET A 79 -10.78 -8.91 -23.85
N LEU A 80 -11.96 -8.53 -23.35
CA LEU A 80 -13.16 -9.37 -23.46
C LEU A 80 -13.70 -9.36 -24.90
N THR A 81 -14.03 -10.55 -25.40
CA THR A 81 -14.79 -10.67 -26.66
C THR A 81 -16.24 -10.23 -26.47
N GLY A 82 -16.97 -9.95 -27.55
CA GLY A 82 -18.40 -9.63 -27.47
C GLY A 82 -19.21 -10.67 -26.70
N LYS A 83 -18.96 -11.97 -26.95
CA LYS A 83 -19.58 -13.09 -26.22
C LYS A 83 -19.22 -13.11 -24.74
N GLN A 84 -18.02 -12.68 -24.37
CA GLN A 84 -17.62 -12.59 -22.96
C GLN A 84 -18.29 -11.40 -22.26
N LYS A 85 -18.46 -10.27 -22.96
CA LYS A 85 -19.17 -9.08 -22.43
C LYS A 85 -20.65 -9.34 -22.18
N THR A 86 -21.28 -10.28 -22.88
CA THR A 86 -22.65 -10.70 -22.59
C THR A 86 -22.72 -11.75 -21.48
N ARG A 87 -21.69 -12.60 -21.34
CA ARG A 87 -21.63 -13.65 -20.30
C ARG A 87 -21.26 -13.12 -18.92
N TYR A 88 -20.45 -12.07 -18.84
CA TYR A 88 -19.89 -11.57 -17.60
C TYR A 88 -20.27 -10.11 -17.35
N SER A 89 -20.50 -9.77 -16.09
CA SER A 89 -20.76 -8.40 -15.66
C SER A 89 -19.46 -7.59 -15.66
N VAL A 90 -19.36 -6.64 -16.60
CA VAL A 90 -18.25 -5.67 -16.67
C VAL A 90 -18.11 -4.89 -15.35
N GLN A 91 -19.23 -4.55 -14.70
CA GLN A 91 -19.22 -3.85 -13.41
C GLN A 91 -18.61 -4.71 -12.31
N LYS A 92 -18.95 -6.00 -12.24
CA LYS A 92 -18.36 -6.92 -11.25
C LYS A 92 -16.88 -7.16 -11.53
N ILE A 93 -16.47 -7.33 -12.80
CA ILE A 93 -15.05 -7.41 -13.15
C ILE A 93 -14.29 -6.17 -12.67
N ARG A 94 -14.83 -4.96 -12.91
CA ARG A 94 -14.21 -3.72 -12.43
C ARG A 94 -14.12 -3.65 -10.91
N ALA A 95 -15.13 -4.15 -10.19
CA ALA A 95 -15.15 -4.13 -8.72
C ALA A 95 -14.02 -4.97 -8.08
N LEU A 96 -13.51 -5.99 -8.79
CA LEU A 96 -12.41 -6.83 -8.31
C LEU A 96 -11.15 -6.01 -7.95
N HIS A 97 -10.90 -4.88 -8.61
CA HIS A 97 -9.77 -3.99 -8.30
C HIS A 97 -9.74 -3.59 -6.81
N ARG A 98 -10.91 -3.22 -6.26
CA ARG A 98 -11.05 -2.80 -4.86
C ARG A 98 -11.24 -3.99 -3.92
N LEU A 99 -12.03 -4.99 -4.32
CA LEU A 99 -12.39 -6.10 -3.44
C LEU A 99 -11.20 -7.02 -3.14
N CYS A 100 -10.29 -7.16 -4.10
CA CYS A 100 -9.09 -7.97 -3.95
C CYS A 100 -7.87 -7.19 -3.45
N GLU A 101 -8.05 -5.91 -3.11
CA GLU A 101 -7.04 -5.16 -2.38
C GLU A 101 -6.77 -5.87 -1.05
N ILE A 102 -5.52 -6.26 -0.84
CA ILE A 102 -5.06 -6.59 0.50
C ILE A 102 -5.06 -5.24 1.20
N PRO A 103 -5.83 -5.04 2.29
CA PRO A 103 -5.69 -3.83 3.07
C PRO A 103 -4.21 -3.76 3.42
N SER A 104 -3.52 -2.74 2.91
CA SER A 104 -2.16 -2.49 3.36
C SER A 104 -2.23 -2.50 4.88
N PRO A 105 -1.34 -3.21 5.61
CA PRO A 105 -1.17 -2.88 7.01
C PRO A 105 -1.07 -1.35 7.05
N PRO A 106 -1.87 -0.67 7.88
CA PRO A 106 -2.13 0.75 7.74
C PRO A 106 -0.81 1.43 7.38
N LYS A 107 -0.76 2.06 6.20
CA LYS A 107 0.34 2.95 5.86
C LYS A 107 0.27 4.06 6.90
N VAL A 108 0.89 3.81 8.05
CA VAL A 108 1.12 4.87 8.99
C VAL A 108 2.30 5.64 8.40
N ILE A 109 1.97 6.50 7.41
CA ILE A 109 2.66 7.78 7.29
C ILE A 109 2.12 8.59 8.47
N GLY A 110 2.52 8.18 9.66
CA GLY A 110 2.07 8.77 10.89
C GLY A 110 3.26 8.70 11.78
N THR A 111 3.65 9.88 12.24
CA THR A 111 4.37 10.01 13.48
C THR A 111 3.73 9.09 14.53
N CYS A 112 4.54 8.57 15.44
CA CYS A 112 4.00 7.92 16.63
C CYS A 112 3.02 8.90 17.33
N THR A 113 2.09 8.34 18.09
CA THR A 113 1.27 9.10 19.04
C THR A 113 1.95 9.12 20.41
N THR A 114 1.57 10.08 21.26
CA THR A 114 2.04 10.11 22.65
C THR A 114 1.64 8.82 23.37
N GLU A 115 0.45 8.30 23.11
CA GLU A 115 -0.04 7.03 23.68
C GLU A 115 0.84 5.84 23.28
N GLN A 116 1.29 5.78 22.02
CA GLN A 116 2.23 4.74 21.56
C GLN A 116 3.59 4.88 22.25
N LYS A 117 4.10 6.10 22.37
CA LYS A 117 5.37 6.38 23.07
C LYS A 117 5.26 5.96 24.54
N ASP A 118 4.22 6.40 25.25
CA ASP A 118 4.01 6.10 26.66
C ASP A 118 3.86 4.59 26.92
N ALA A 119 3.08 3.90 26.08
CA ALA A 119 2.94 2.44 26.17
C ALA A 119 4.28 1.71 26.00
N VAL A 120 5.09 2.10 25.02
CA VAL A 120 6.43 1.52 24.82
C VAL A 120 7.33 1.81 26.03
N LEU A 121 7.36 3.05 26.53
CA LEU A 121 8.20 3.41 27.67
C LEU A 121 7.81 2.67 28.94
N GLN A 122 6.50 2.51 29.17
CA GLN A 122 5.95 1.81 30.32
C GLN A 122 6.20 0.30 30.23
N ASP A 123 5.78 -0.34 29.14
CA ASP A 123 5.78 -1.79 29.02
C ASP A 123 7.19 -2.35 28.79
N CYS A 124 8.07 -1.59 28.12
CA CYS A 124 9.45 -1.99 27.86
C CYS A 124 10.48 -1.41 28.85
N LYS A 125 10.04 -0.77 29.93
CA LYS A 125 10.88 -0.07 30.93
C LYS A 125 12.10 -0.89 31.39
N ASN A 126 11.91 -2.17 31.67
CA ASN A 126 12.97 -3.07 32.15
C ASN A 126 14.09 -3.26 31.12
N PHE A 127 13.75 -3.17 29.83
CA PHE A 127 14.72 -3.23 28.75
C PHE A 127 15.35 -1.86 28.50
N THR A 128 14.53 -0.81 28.43
CA THR A 128 14.94 0.52 27.94
C THR A 128 15.69 1.37 28.96
N MET A 129 15.57 1.15 30.28
CA MET A 129 16.31 1.99 31.24
C MET A 129 17.86 1.86 31.10
N PRO A 130 18.63 2.90 31.48
CA PRO A 130 20.08 2.88 31.52
C PRO A 130 20.59 1.99 32.67
N GLY A 131 21.66 1.22 32.44
CA GLY A 131 22.29 0.39 33.47
C GLY A 131 22.86 -0.93 32.94
N ASN A 132 23.68 -1.58 33.77
CA ASN A 132 24.55 -2.70 33.40
C ASN A 132 23.81 -3.83 32.63
N GLN A 133 24.27 -4.13 31.42
CA GLN A 133 23.61 -5.02 30.44
C GLN A 133 23.40 -6.47 30.91
N ARG A 134 24.13 -6.92 31.94
CA ARG A 134 24.26 -8.36 32.27
C ARG A 134 23.02 -9.04 32.87
N ARG A 135 21.93 -8.32 33.18
CA ARG A 135 20.74 -8.90 33.86
C ARG A 135 19.38 -8.35 33.41
N ARG A 136 19.28 -7.72 32.23
CA ARG A 136 17.97 -7.20 31.78
C ARG A 136 17.23 -8.27 31.00
N PRO A 137 15.95 -8.55 31.32
CA PRO A 137 15.16 -9.51 30.57
C PRO A 137 14.99 -9.00 29.13
N ILE A 138 15.25 -9.87 28.16
CA ILE A 138 14.94 -9.63 26.75
C ILE A 138 13.41 -9.63 26.61
N PRO A 139 12.82 -8.66 25.89
CA PRO A 139 11.40 -8.68 25.57
C PRO A 139 10.99 -10.01 24.93
N ILE A 140 9.86 -10.56 25.38
CA ILE A 140 9.33 -11.84 24.87
C ILE A 140 8.16 -11.54 23.94
N MET A 141 8.14 -12.19 22.78
CA MET A 141 7.02 -12.09 21.83
C MET A 141 5.69 -12.43 22.49
N GLY A 142 4.66 -11.63 22.21
CA GLY A 142 3.32 -11.78 22.80
C GLY A 142 3.14 -11.20 24.21
N GLN A 143 4.21 -10.73 24.87
CA GLN A 143 4.13 -9.99 26.14
C GLN A 143 3.85 -8.50 25.93
N PRO A 144 3.43 -7.75 26.97
CA PRO A 144 3.04 -6.34 26.85
C PRO A 144 4.03 -5.48 26.06
N CYS A 145 5.34 -5.56 26.37
CA CYS A 145 6.37 -4.81 25.64
C CYS A 145 6.33 -5.08 24.12
N CYS A 146 6.40 -6.34 23.69
CA CYS A 146 6.39 -6.65 22.26
C CYS A 146 5.02 -6.40 21.61
N ASN A 147 3.92 -6.50 22.36
CA ASN A 147 2.60 -6.11 21.85
C ASN A 147 2.51 -4.59 21.62
N GLY A 148 3.11 -3.78 22.50
CA GLY A 148 3.24 -2.33 22.34
C GLY A 148 4.11 -1.98 21.13
N VAL A 149 5.28 -2.60 21.00
CA VAL A 149 6.19 -2.41 19.85
C VAL A 149 5.51 -2.79 18.53
N ASN A 150 4.75 -3.88 18.49
CA ASN A 150 4.02 -4.31 17.29
C ASN A 150 2.87 -3.37 16.87
N LYS A 151 2.43 -2.47 17.75
CA LYS A 151 1.43 -1.42 17.46
C LYS A 151 2.07 -0.12 16.95
N VAL A 152 3.39 -0.01 16.97
CA VAL A 152 4.12 1.14 16.42
C VAL A 152 4.00 1.13 14.89
N PRO A 153 3.93 2.32 14.25
CA PRO A 153 3.96 2.48 12.80
C PRO A 153 5.06 1.67 12.12
N LYS A 154 4.82 1.22 10.88
CA LYS A 154 5.84 0.56 10.05
C LYS A 154 6.31 1.48 8.93
N LYS A 155 7.62 1.51 8.71
CA LYS A 155 8.25 2.11 7.53
C LYS A 155 8.69 1.01 6.59
N GLY A 156 7.90 0.78 5.55
CA GLY A 156 8.04 -0.40 4.69
C GLY A 156 7.66 -1.68 5.44
N ILE A 157 8.59 -2.63 5.54
CA ILE A 157 8.38 -3.91 6.26
C ILE A 157 8.80 -3.86 7.73
N LYS A 158 9.51 -2.81 8.16
CA LYS A 158 10.11 -2.70 9.51
C LYS A 158 9.28 -1.79 10.41
N ILE A 159 9.25 -2.08 11.70
CA ILE A 159 8.67 -1.21 12.73
C ILE A 159 9.54 0.05 12.84
N ASP A 160 8.91 1.23 12.81
CA ASP A 160 9.57 2.53 12.82
C ASP A 160 9.70 3.08 14.24
N MET A 161 10.63 2.51 15.02
CA MET A 161 10.90 3.01 16.37
C MET A 161 11.53 4.40 16.41
N GLN A 162 11.97 4.92 15.25
CA GLN A 162 12.48 6.28 15.16
C GLN A 162 11.41 7.29 15.57
N CYS A 163 10.14 7.05 15.23
CA CYS A 163 9.06 7.95 15.64
C CYS A 163 8.82 7.97 17.15
N VAL A 164 9.14 6.88 17.89
CA VAL A 164 9.06 6.87 19.36
C VAL A 164 10.21 7.70 19.92
N ALA A 165 11.41 7.52 19.41
CA ALA A 165 12.61 8.24 19.85
C ALA A 165 12.49 9.77 19.64
N GLU A 166 11.82 10.18 18.57
CA GLU A 166 11.58 11.59 18.24
C GLU A 166 10.57 12.27 19.18
N LEU A 167 9.64 11.52 19.77
CA LEU A 167 8.65 12.03 20.75
C LEU A 167 9.17 12.11 22.18
N LEU A 168 10.36 11.58 22.47
CA LEU A 168 10.91 11.60 23.82
C LEU A 168 11.28 13.04 24.22
N THR A 169 10.81 13.44 25.39
CA THR A 169 11.26 14.64 26.08
C THR A 169 12.73 14.51 26.51
N VAL A 170 13.37 15.64 26.83
CA VAL A 170 14.74 15.64 27.36
C VAL A 170 14.86 14.80 28.62
N GLU A 171 13.85 14.85 29.50
CA GLU A 171 13.82 14.06 30.73
C GLU A 171 13.70 12.56 30.45
N GLU A 172 12.83 12.15 29.53
CA GLU A 172 12.71 10.74 29.14
C GLU A 172 14.00 10.21 28.48
N LYS A 173 14.68 11.03 27.68
CA LYS A 173 16.00 10.67 27.10
C LYS A 173 17.08 10.47 28.17
N ASN A 174 16.94 11.09 29.34
CA ASN A 174 17.85 10.87 30.47
C ASN A 174 17.50 9.59 31.27
N HIS A 175 16.22 9.17 31.24
CA HIS A 175 15.73 8.00 31.96
C HIS A 175 15.70 6.71 31.12
N HIS A 176 15.85 6.82 29.80
CA HIS A 176 15.81 5.70 28.87
C HIS A 176 16.97 5.74 27.87
N ASP A 177 17.50 4.57 27.56
CA ASP A 177 18.53 4.35 26.55
C ASP A 177 17.86 4.31 25.16
N VAL A 178 18.04 5.41 24.42
CA VAL A 178 17.50 5.58 23.06
C VAL A 178 17.98 4.47 22.12
N SER A 179 19.21 3.98 22.26
CA SER A 179 19.74 2.91 21.40
C SER A 179 18.97 1.61 21.62
N LYS A 180 18.59 1.32 22.87
CA LYS A 180 17.75 0.15 23.19
C LYS A 180 16.33 0.32 22.65
N ILE A 181 15.75 1.52 22.74
CA ILE A 181 14.42 1.81 22.17
C ILE A 181 14.42 1.53 20.66
N LEU A 182 15.43 2.03 19.94
CA LEU A 182 15.56 1.81 18.50
C LEU A 182 15.80 0.32 18.14
N ASN A 183 16.38 -0.45 19.05
CA ASN A 183 16.68 -1.87 18.85
C ASN A 183 15.56 -2.84 19.28
N LEU A 184 14.47 -2.35 19.87
CA LEU A 184 13.32 -3.18 20.28
C LEU A 184 12.78 -4.11 19.17
N PRO A 185 12.68 -3.71 17.89
CA PRO A 185 12.17 -4.57 16.82
C PRO A 185 13.11 -5.70 16.38
N ASN A 186 14.29 -5.82 17.00
CA ASN A 186 15.17 -6.97 16.81
C ASN A 186 15.02 -8.02 17.93
N HIS A 187 14.25 -7.69 18.97
CA HIS A 187 13.92 -8.56 20.10
C HIS A 187 12.44 -8.94 20.13
N CYS A 188 11.62 -8.00 19.62
CA CYS A 188 10.30 -8.22 19.09
C CYS A 188 10.38 -8.30 17.55
#